data_AF-A0A150JFQ6-F1
#
_entry.id   AF-A0A150JFQ6-F1
#
_cell.length_a   1.000
_cell.length_b   1.000
_cell.length_c   1.000
_cell.angle_alpha   90.00
_cell.angle_beta   90.00
_cell.angle_gamma   90.00
#
_symmetry.space_group_name_H-M   'P 1'
#
loop_
_entity.id
_entity.type
_entity.pdbx_description
1 polymer ?
#
loop_
_entity_poly.entity_id
_entity_poly.type
_entity_poly.pdbx_seq_one_letter_code
_entity_poly.pdbx_strand_id
1 'polypeptide(L)' 'MITAFYGTTEITNLREMKETVSTKQVFITVESLSQIAFNPGEALVIKEDETVLFDKTIINISTTKDFLKHITFLIMQY' A
#
# COMPACT_ATOMS: atom_id res chain seq x y z
N MET A 1 13.25 -0.01 9.23
CA MET A 1 12.22 0.92 8.69
C MET A 1 11.42 0.20 7.61
N ILE A 2 10.09 0.14 7.76
CA ILE A 2 9.21 -0.49 6.76
C ILE A 2 8.92 0.52 5.64
N THR A 3 9.11 0.11 4.40
CA THR A 3 8.79 0.88 3.19
C THR A 3 7.90 0.05 2.28
N ALA A 4 6.96 0.71 1.61
CA ALA A 4 6.06 0.09 0.66
C ALA A 4 6.20 0.78 -0.70
N PHE A 5 6.36 -0.01 -1.75
CA PHE A 5 6.46 0.45 -3.12
C PHE A 5 5.31 -0.13 -3.92
N TYR A 6 4.65 0.73 -4.66
CA TYR A 6 3.60 0.36 -5.60
C TYR A 6 4.09 0.69 -7.01
N GLY A 7 4.34 -0.35 -7.80
CA GLY A 7 5.09 -0.24 -9.05
C GLY A 7 6.49 0.31 -8.76
N THR A 8 6.82 1.45 -9.37
CA THR A 8 8.06 2.20 -9.10
C THR A 8 7.88 3.34 -8.10
N THR A 9 6.68 3.53 -7.56
CA THR A 9 6.34 4.65 -6.69
C THR A 9 6.44 4.25 -5.23
N GLU A 10 7.23 4.99 -4.46
CA GLU A 10 7.25 4.83 -3.01
C GLU A 10 5.98 5.39 -2.37
N ILE A 11 5.35 4.61 -1.49
CA ILE A 11 4.25 5.06 -0.66
C ILE A 11 4.85 5.82 0.53
N THR A 12 4.88 7.15 0.42
CA THR A 12 5.39 8.03 1.47
C THR A 12 4.38 8.21 2.61
N ASN A 13 4.86 8.64 3.78
CA ASN A 13 4.05 8.89 4.99
C ASN A 13 3.21 7.68 5.42
N LEU A 14 3.78 6.48 5.28
CA LEU A 14 3.22 5.23 5.79
C LEU A 14 3.04 5.34 7.32
N ARG A 15 1.80 5.19 7.77
CA ARG A 15 1.47 5.18 9.20
C ARG A 15 1.29 3.76 9.73
N GLU A 16 0.58 2.93 8.97
CA GLU A 16 0.28 1.56 9.35
C GLU A 16 0.17 0.68 8.11
N MET A 17 0.50 -0.59 8.27
CA MET A 17 0.39 -1.62 7.25
C MET A 17 -0.01 -2.94 7.89
N LYS A 18 -0.98 -3.63 7.30
CA LYS A 18 -1.45 -4.92 7.78
C LYS A 18 -1.78 -5.84 6.62
N GLU A 19 -1.22 -7.04 6.64
CA GLU A 19 -1.57 -8.10 5.70
C GLU A 19 -2.56 -9.09 6.32
N THR A 20 -3.55 -9.50 5.53
CA THR A 20 -4.46 -10.60 5.84
C THR A 20 -4.29 -11.69 4.79
N VAL A 21 -3.45 -12.70 5.10
CA VAL A 21 -3.07 -13.76 4.17
C VAL A 21 -4.27 -14.61 3.73
N SER A 22 -5.25 -14.82 4.60
CA SER A 22 -6.45 -15.63 4.28
C SER A 22 -7.33 -15.00 3.20
N THR A 23 -7.42 -13.67 3.17
CA THR A 23 -8.18 -12.93 2.15
C THR A 23 -7.31 -12.36 1.04
N LYS A 24 -5.98 -12.57 1.12
CA LYS A 24 -4.97 -11.98 0.23
C LYS A 24 -5.09 -10.46 0.12
N GLN A 25 -5.30 -9.81 1.25
CA GLN A 25 -5.49 -8.36 1.31
C GLN A 25 -4.35 -7.69 2.08
N VAL A 26 -3.90 -6.55 1.58
CA VAL A 26 -3.01 -5.64 2.28
C VAL A 26 -3.76 -4.34 2.53
N PHE A 27 -3.77 -3.92 3.79
CA PHE A 27 -4.31 -2.64 4.24
C PHE A 27 -3.14 -1.71 4.50
N ILE A 28 -3.17 -0.54 3.90
CA ILE A 28 -2.15 0.49 4.05
C ILE A 28 -2.82 1.79 4.46
N THR A 29 -2.36 2.36 5.57
CA THR A 29 -2.80 3.67 6.05
C THR A 29 -1.67 4.65 5.86
N VAL A 30 -1.95 5.74 5.15
CA VAL A 30 -0.96 6.79 4.86
C VAL A 30 -1.49 8.17 5.23
N GLU A 31 -0.61 9.05 5.67
CA GLU A 31 -0.94 10.45 5.94
C GLU A 31 -0.68 11.29 4.69
N SER A 32 -1.71 11.97 4.21
CA SER A 32 -1.65 12.86 3.04
C SER A 32 -0.99 12.21 1.81
N LEU A 33 -1.68 11.24 1.19
CA LEU A 33 -1.22 10.66 -0.07
C LEU A 33 -1.23 11.74 -1.17
N SER A 34 -0.08 11.97 -1.80
CA SER A 34 -0.01 12.67 -3.08
C SER A 34 -0.78 11.87 -4.15
N GLN A 35 -1.08 12.49 -5.29
CA GLN A 35 -1.77 11.80 -6.38
C GLN A 35 -0.91 10.64 -6.91
N ILE A 36 -1.20 9.43 -6.45
CA ILE A 36 -0.69 8.18 -7.01
C ILE A 36 -1.81 7.60 -7.86
N ALA A 37 -1.50 7.28 -9.12
CA ALA A 37 -2.39 6.52 -9.98
C ALA A 37 -2.20 5.04 -9.68
N PHE A 38 -3.24 4.39 -9.16
CA PHE A 38 -3.23 2.98 -8.83
C PHE A 38 -3.88 2.16 -9.96
N ASN A 39 -3.08 1.34 -10.64
CA ASN A 39 -3.47 0.41 -11.70
C ASN A 39 -3.37 -1.08 -11.28
N PRO A 40 -4.43 -1.88 -11.45
CA PRO A 40 -4.31 -3.33 -11.35
C PRO A 40 -3.19 -3.88 -12.26
N GLY A 41 -2.48 -4.89 -11.79
CA GLY A 41 -1.34 -5.52 -12.47
C GLY A 41 0.04 -5.02 -12.03
N GLU A 42 0.11 -3.89 -11.32
CA GLU A 42 1.36 -3.42 -10.73
C GLU A 42 1.76 -4.22 -9.48
N ALA A 43 3.06 -4.28 -9.21
CA ALA A 43 3.60 -4.98 -8.05
C ALA A 43 3.53 -4.10 -6.79
N LEU A 44 3.09 -4.69 -5.68
CA LEU A 44 3.28 -4.15 -4.34
C LEU A 44 4.48 -4.86 -3.70
N VAL A 45 5.51 -4.08 -3.39
CA VAL A 45 6.74 -4.57 -2.75
C VAL A 45 6.88 -3.93 -1.39
N ILE A 46 7.02 -4.74 -0.35
CA ILE A 46 7.20 -4.26 1.02
C ILE A 46 8.54 -4.72 1.54
N LYS A 47 9.29 -3.77 2.10
CA LYS A 47 10.67 -3.97 2.54
C LYS A 47 10.86 -3.50 3.98
N GLU A 48 11.72 -4.19 4.71
CA GLU A 48 12.26 -3.75 5.99
C GLU A 48 13.79 -3.72 5.90
N ASP A 49 14.38 -2.53 6.03
CA ASP A 49 15.85 -2.32 6.04
C ASP A 49 16.57 -3.10 4.92
N GLU A 50 16.06 -2.95 3.68
CA GLU A 50 16.50 -3.60 2.42
C GLU A 50 16.03 -5.04 2.19
N THR A 51 15.49 -5.72 3.20
CA THR A 51 14.94 -7.07 3.04
C THR A 51 13.52 -7.01 2.49
N VAL A 52 13.25 -7.69 1.38
CA VAL A 52 11.89 -7.83 0.83
C VAL A 52 11.09 -8.79 1.71
N LEU A 53 10.05 -8.26 2.37
CA LEU A 53 9.11 -9.04 3.17
C LEU A 53 8.08 -9.73 2.27
N PHE A 54 7.57 -9.01 1.27
CA PHE A 54 6.74 -9.60 0.21
C PHE A 54 6.73 -8.76 -1.07
N ASP A 55 6.46 -9.46 -2.17
CA ASP A 55 6.26 -8.92 -3.51
C ASP A 55 5.04 -9.62 -4.13
N LYS A 56 4.01 -8.85 -4.48
CA LYS A 56 2.72 -9.37 -4.95
C LYS A 56 2.21 -8.54 -6.13
N THR A 57 1.74 -9.21 -7.16
CA THR A 57 0.98 -8.55 -8.24
C THR A 57 -0.42 -8.20 -7.75
N ILE A 58 -0.77 -6.93 -7.78
CA ILE A 58 -2.06 -6.46 -7.29
C ILE A 58 -3.14 -6.68 -8.33
N ILE A 59 -4.23 -7.36 -7.95
CA ILE A 59 -5.37 -7.65 -8.83
C ILE A 59 -6.52 -6.65 -8.66
N ASN A 60 -6.65 -6.04 -7.48
CA ASN A 60 -7.70 -5.07 -7.19
C ASN A 60 -7.21 -4.05 -6.17
N ILE A 61 -7.67 -2.81 -6.30
CA ILE A 61 -7.27 -1.68 -5.47
C ILE A 61 -8.51 -0.86 -5.13
N SER A 62 -8.71 -0.65 -3.83
CA SER A 62 -9.71 0.28 -3.31
C SER A 62 -9.03 1.36 -2.48
N THR A 63 -9.49 2.60 -2.66
CA THR A 63 -8.94 3.78 -1.99
C THR A 63 -10.05 4.58 -1.33
N THR A 64 -9.92 4.84 -0.03
CA THR A 64 -10.85 5.67 0.74
C THR A 64 -10.10 6.80 1.43
N LYS A 65 -10.53 8.03 1.23
CA LYS A 65 -9.91 9.22 1.84
C LYS A 65 -10.74 9.72 3.02
N ASP A 66 -10.09 9.89 4.18
CA ASP A 66 -10.63 10.62 5.32
C ASP A 66 -10.04 12.04 5.32
N PHE A 67 -10.82 13.00 4.83
CA PHE A 67 -10.41 14.39 4.72
C PHE A 67 -10.29 15.09 6.07
N LEU A 68 -11.01 14.64 7.10
CA LEU A 68 -10.95 15.24 8.43
C LEU A 68 -9.65 14.86 9.15
N LYS A 69 -9.18 13.65 8.92
CA LYS A 69 -7.94 13.14 9.52
C LYS A 69 -6.71 13.29 8.64
N HIS A 70 -6.88 13.77 7.41
CA HIS A 70 -5.82 13.82 6.39
C HIS A 70 -5.17 12.44 6.13
N ILE A 71 -5.98 11.38 6.17
CA ILE A 71 -5.53 9.99 5.99
C ILE A 71 -6.13 9.40 4.72
N THR A 72 -5.36 8.56 4.03
CA THR A 72 -5.87 7.70 2.96
C THR A 72 -5.70 6.23 3.36
N PHE A 73 -6.77 5.46 3.19
CA PHE A 73 -6.78 4.02 3.36
C PHE A 73 -6.71 3.36 1.97
N LEU A 74 -5.71 2.50 1.78
CA LEU A 74 -5.57 1.68 0.59
C LEU A 74 -5.83 0.23 0.98
N ILE A 75 -6.66 -0.45 0.19
CA ILE A 75 -6.90 -1.88 0.30
C ILE A 75 -6.50 -2.49 -1.03
N MET A 76 -5.43 -3.28 -1.00
CA MET A 76 -4.91 -3.96 -2.18
C MET A 76 -5.17 -5.46 -2.04
N GLN A 77 -5.72 -6.07 -3.07
CA GLN A 77 -5.89 -7.52 -3.15
C GLN A 77 -4.86 -8.09 -4.13
N TYR A 78 -4.31 -9.25 -3.83
CA TYR A 78 -3.35 -9.98 -4.66
C TYR A 78 -3.71 -11.46 -4.86
#